data_AF-A0A2E0EP46-F1
#
_entry.id   AF-A0A2E0EP46-F1
#
_cell.length_a   1.000
_cell.length_b   1.000
_cell.length_c   1.000
_cell.angle_alpha   90.00
_cell.angle_beta   90.00
_cell.angle_gamma   90.00
#
_symmetry.space_group_name_H-M   'P 1'
#
loop_
_entity.id
_entity.type
_entity.pdbx_description
1 polymer ?
#
loop_
_entity_poly.entity_id
_entity_poly.type
_entity_poly.pdbx_seq_one_letter_code
_entity_poly.pdbx_strand_id
1 'polypeptide(L)'
;MGLQRYGFHGTSHKYVMHRVAQEMGASPSDLRIISCHLGNGASVCAIDRGVSVDTSMGMTALEGLVMGTRSGDVDPGLFAFLEREAGLSSRQVEDILYHDSGLKALSGIGNDMSDIEKKAAEGDASSQLAIQIYAYRVRKYIGAYANVMGGFDVLAFTGGIGEGSASMRARICQRMDYLGLYFDEDKNRKIKLDAFEAPELQQAHSRIRVMVTQTREQWMIAQEPIRVLKEAAQHMPLPPIPVAVSAHHVHLTEQAVQQLFGKGHTLTQYKELSQPGFWAAEEKVDIIGPNGTIENVRVLGPCRDHNQIEIAQTETFKLGIHAQVRISGDVRDTPTVTLRGPAGSIQTDGLIVAKRHIHMSSKDADIHGLKQGDVVEVAIDSGERDLVFRDVTIRVHPDFVTEMHIDTDEANAAHIEHGSKGALIPTACEATVTRCISEPPQDCGHQHNTQEAHHG
;
A
#
# COMPACT_ATOMS: atom_id res chain seq x y z
N MET A 1 25.38 -20.77 -19.94
CA MET A 1 26.03 -19.43 -19.96
C MET A 1 25.03 -18.26 -19.90
N GLY A 2 23.71 -18.46 -20.04
CA GLY A 2 22.74 -17.37 -19.81
C GLY A 2 22.94 -16.14 -20.71
N LEU A 3 23.48 -16.36 -21.92
CA LEU A 3 23.79 -15.30 -22.89
C LEU A 3 22.49 -14.83 -23.53
N GLN A 4 22.11 -13.60 -23.24
CA GLN A 4 20.90 -12.97 -23.76
C GLN A 4 21.05 -11.45 -23.67
N ARG A 5 20.12 -10.73 -24.29
CA ARG A 5 19.98 -9.29 -24.07
C ARG A 5 19.48 -9.06 -22.65
N TYR A 6 20.22 -8.28 -21.87
CA TYR A 6 19.79 -7.82 -20.54
C TYR A 6 19.27 -6.38 -20.61
N GLY A 7 20.01 -5.50 -21.29
CA GLY A 7 19.74 -4.07 -21.27
C GLY A 7 20.19 -3.38 -19.98
N PHE A 8 20.34 -2.06 -20.06
CA PHE A 8 20.79 -1.21 -18.95
C PHE A 8 19.96 0.07 -18.91
N HIS A 9 20.27 0.97 -17.96
CA HIS A 9 19.48 2.16 -17.66
C HIS A 9 18.02 1.89 -17.26
N GLY A 10 17.73 0.68 -16.74
CA GLY A 10 16.38 0.28 -16.33
C GLY A 10 15.76 1.25 -15.30
N THR A 11 16.55 1.71 -14.33
CA THR A 11 16.11 2.71 -13.35
C THR A 11 15.69 4.03 -14.01
N SER A 12 16.44 4.50 -15.01
CA SER A 12 16.12 5.73 -15.73
C SER A 12 14.90 5.55 -16.64
N HIS A 13 14.83 4.46 -17.42
CA HIS A 13 13.67 4.18 -18.27
C HIS A 13 12.39 4.02 -17.45
N LYS A 14 12.46 3.35 -16.29
CA LYS A 14 11.34 3.23 -15.34
C LYS A 14 10.91 4.59 -14.78
N TYR A 15 11.87 5.44 -14.39
CA TYR A 15 11.58 6.81 -13.97
C TYR A 15 10.83 7.59 -15.06
N VAL A 16 11.37 7.60 -16.28
CA VAL A 16 10.79 8.34 -17.41
C VAL A 16 9.38 7.86 -17.72
N MET A 17 9.16 6.55 -17.73
CA MET A 17 7.83 5.96 -17.93
C MET A 17 6.80 6.52 -16.93
N HIS A 18 7.10 6.48 -15.63
CA HIS A 18 6.18 6.99 -14.61
C HIS A 18 6.01 8.50 -14.71
N ARG A 19 7.08 9.26 -14.97
CA ARG A 19 7.02 10.71 -15.07
C ARG A 19 6.20 11.18 -16.28
N VAL A 20 6.41 10.56 -17.43
CA VAL A 20 5.62 10.80 -18.65
C VAL A 20 4.15 10.46 -18.42
N ALA A 21 3.86 9.30 -17.83
CA ALA A 21 2.49 8.89 -17.54
C ALA A 21 1.78 9.90 -16.62
N GLN A 22 2.48 10.37 -15.59
CA GLN A 22 1.97 11.38 -14.66
C GLN A 22 1.67 12.71 -15.36
N GLU A 23 2.58 13.20 -16.22
CA GLU A 23 2.38 14.44 -16.98
C GLU A 23 1.20 14.31 -17.97
N MET A 24 1.05 13.14 -18.59
CA MET A 24 -0.05 12.83 -19.50
C MET A 24 -1.40 12.61 -18.80
N GLY A 25 -1.43 12.55 -17.46
CA GLY A 25 -2.62 12.21 -16.70
C GLY A 25 -3.16 10.80 -17.02
N ALA A 26 -2.27 9.86 -17.36
CA ALA A 26 -2.60 8.51 -17.81
C ALA A 26 -1.87 7.46 -16.97
N SER A 27 -2.34 6.20 -17.01
CA SER A 27 -1.59 5.07 -16.45
C SER A 27 -0.47 4.64 -17.40
N PRO A 28 0.69 4.17 -16.91
CA PRO A 28 1.69 3.51 -17.75
C PRO A 28 1.12 2.36 -18.61
N SER A 29 0.06 1.68 -18.14
CA SER A 29 -0.63 0.60 -18.87
C SER A 29 -1.36 1.05 -20.13
N ASP A 30 -1.58 2.36 -20.27
CA ASP A 30 -2.36 2.94 -21.37
C ASP A 30 -1.47 3.51 -22.47
N LEU A 31 -0.15 3.52 -22.25
CA LEU A 31 0.82 4.22 -23.10
C LEU A 31 1.84 3.25 -23.72
N ARG A 32 2.20 3.54 -24.97
CA ARG A 32 3.42 3.04 -25.63
C ARG A 32 4.45 4.14 -25.68
N ILE A 33 5.56 3.94 -24.98
CA ILE A 33 6.59 4.96 -24.78
C ILE A 33 7.90 4.45 -25.38
N ILE A 34 8.52 5.26 -26.24
CA ILE A 34 9.92 5.09 -26.60
C ILE A 34 10.73 6.04 -25.72
N SER A 35 11.52 5.48 -24.80
CA SER A 35 12.37 6.23 -23.87
C SER A 35 13.80 6.27 -24.38
N CYS A 36 14.32 7.47 -24.67
CA CYS A 36 15.69 7.73 -25.10
C CYS A 36 16.49 8.31 -23.93
N HIS A 37 17.31 7.48 -23.29
CA HIS A 37 18.31 7.92 -22.32
C HIS A 37 19.61 8.23 -23.08
N LEU A 38 19.92 9.52 -23.25
CA LEU A 38 21.04 9.98 -24.07
C LEU A 38 22.05 10.72 -23.18
N GLY A 39 23.17 10.06 -22.89
CA GLY A 39 24.31 10.64 -22.17
C GLY A 39 25.64 10.08 -22.68
N ASN A 40 26.66 10.05 -21.82
CA ASN A 40 27.95 9.43 -22.17
C ASN A 40 27.79 7.92 -22.43
N GLY A 41 26.88 7.27 -21.70
CA GLY A 41 26.21 6.04 -22.13
C GLY A 41 24.82 6.39 -22.66
N ALA A 42 24.39 5.71 -23.72
CA ALA A 42 23.10 6.00 -24.34
C ALA A 42 22.35 4.71 -24.68
N SER A 43 21.05 4.69 -24.36
CA SER A 43 20.15 3.60 -24.75
C SER A 43 18.76 4.09 -25.13
N VAL A 44 18.08 3.29 -25.93
CA VAL A 44 16.64 3.44 -26.20
C VAL A 44 15.93 2.23 -25.61
N CYS A 45 14.75 2.43 -25.03
CA CYS A 45 13.88 1.38 -24.52
C CYS A 45 12.48 1.54 -25.10
N ALA A 46 11.90 0.44 -25.57
CA ALA A 46 10.51 0.32 -25.98
C ALA A 46 9.69 -0.15 -24.77
N ILE A 47 8.74 0.66 -24.34
CA ILE A 47 7.90 0.40 -23.18
C ILE A 47 6.46 0.30 -23.67
N ASP A 48 5.90 -0.90 -23.69
CA ASP A 48 4.53 -1.16 -24.09
C ASP A 48 3.69 -1.43 -22.83
N ARG A 49 2.71 -0.57 -22.57
CA ARG A 49 1.75 -0.72 -21.46
C ARG A 49 2.42 -0.94 -20.10
N GLY A 50 3.46 -0.16 -19.84
CA GLY A 50 4.19 -0.20 -18.57
C GLY A 50 5.28 -1.28 -18.48
N VAL A 51 5.52 -2.04 -19.56
CA VAL A 51 6.51 -3.12 -19.59
C VAL A 51 7.58 -2.83 -20.64
N SER A 52 8.86 -2.96 -20.27
CA SER A 52 9.96 -2.91 -21.23
C SER A 52 9.90 -4.15 -22.13
N VAL A 53 9.57 -3.96 -23.41
CA VAL A 53 9.48 -5.03 -24.41
C VAL A 53 10.71 -5.13 -25.30
N ASP A 54 11.51 -4.05 -25.40
CA ASP A 54 12.80 -4.05 -26.10
C ASP A 54 13.74 -2.96 -25.56
N THR A 55 15.05 -3.13 -25.74
CA THR A 55 16.08 -2.18 -25.27
C THR A 55 17.39 -2.30 -26.06
N SER A 56 18.04 -1.17 -26.35
CA SER A 56 19.10 -1.13 -27.38
C SER A 56 20.40 -1.77 -26.92
N MET A 57 20.69 -1.68 -25.62
CA MET A 57 21.86 -2.34 -25.06
C MET A 57 21.61 -3.84 -24.92
N GLY A 58 22.69 -4.59 -25.03
CA GLY A 58 22.68 -6.03 -25.22
C GLY A 58 22.89 -6.83 -23.95
N MET A 59 23.68 -7.88 -24.12
CA MET A 59 24.32 -8.57 -23.00
C MET A 59 25.25 -7.64 -22.22
N THR A 60 25.90 -6.70 -22.91
CA THR A 60 26.78 -5.69 -22.34
C THR A 60 26.27 -4.29 -22.70
N ALA A 61 26.81 -3.27 -22.06
CA ALA A 61 26.47 -1.88 -22.32
C ALA A 61 27.16 -1.31 -23.59
N LEU A 62 27.75 -2.17 -24.44
CA LEU A 62 28.43 -1.77 -25.68
C LEU A 62 27.48 -1.74 -26.89
N GLU A 63 26.57 -2.71 -26.99
CA GLU A 63 25.61 -2.80 -28.10
C GLU A 63 24.66 -1.59 -28.11
N GLY A 64 24.18 -1.24 -29.30
CA GLY A 64 23.16 -0.22 -29.48
C GLY A 64 23.68 1.05 -30.11
N LEU A 65 23.45 2.15 -29.40
CA LEU A 65 23.75 3.48 -29.89
C LEU A 65 25.26 3.72 -29.94
N VAL A 66 25.67 4.59 -30.88
CA VAL A 66 26.95 5.30 -30.77
C VAL A 66 26.89 6.15 -29.50
N MET A 67 27.91 6.06 -28.64
CA MET A 67 27.94 6.79 -27.37
C MET A 67 29.18 7.68 -27.31
N GLY A 68 29.54 8.17 -26.12
CA GLY A 68 30.70 9.06 -25.98
C GLY A 68 32.00 8.43 -26.47
N THR A 69 32.37 7.28 -25.89
CA THR A 69 33.59 6.52 -26.25
C THR A 69 33.30 5.11 -26.78
N ARG A 70 32.04 4.67 -26.67
CA ARG A 70 31.60 3.33 -27.08
C ARG A 70 31.12 3.32 -28.51
N SER A 71 31.46 2.27 -29.25
CA SER A 71 31.12 2.11 -30.67
C SER A 71 29.62 2.04 -30.94
N GLY A 72 28.85 1.42 -30.05
CA GLY A 72 27.53 0.92 -30.41
C GLY A 72 27.63 -0.30 -31.32
N ASP A 73 26.58 -0.53 -32.10
CA ASP A 73 26.52 -1.64 -33.06
C ASP A 73 27.67 -1.62 -34.08
N VAL A 74 28.38 -2.74 -34.15
CA VAL A 74 29.39 -3.04 -35.18
C VAL A 74 29.12 -4.42 -35.78
N ASP A 75 29.66 -4.68 -36.97
CA ASP A 75 29.60 -6.00 -37.60
C ASP A 75 30.36 -7.02 -36.73
N PRO A 76 29.77 -8.16 -36.34
CA PRO A 76 30.48 -9.21 -35.61
C PRO A 76 31.74 -9.73 -36.34
N GLY A 77 31.77 -9.68 -37.68
CA GLY A 77 32.92 -10.03 -38.50
C GLY A 77 34.11 -9.08 -38.36
N LEU A 78 33.92 -7.91 -37.75
CA LEU A 78 34.96 -6.91 -37.51
C LEU A 78 36.14 -7.48 -36.71
N PHE A 79 35.87 -8.33 -35.72
CA PHE A 79 36.91 -8.91 -34.86
C PHE A 79 37.93 -9.72 -35.67
N ALA A 80 37.44 -10.65 -36.50
CA ALA A 80 38.29 -11.48 -37.34
C ALA A 80 38.99 -10.67 -38.46
N PHE A 81 38.35 -9.62 -38.96
CA PHE A 81 38.97 -8.71 -39.91
C PHE A 81 40.16 -7.97 -39.29
N LEU A 82 39.97 -7.34 -38.13
CA LEU A 82 41.02 -6.58 -37.45
C LEU A 82 42.16 -7.46 -36.94
N GLU A 83 41.86 -8.68 -36.51
CA GLU A 83 42.89 -9.67 -36.17
C GLU A 83 43.78 -9.98 -37.38
N ARG A 84 43.18 -10.25 -38.54
CA ARG A 84 43.93 -10.62 -39.75
C ARG A 84 44.70 -9.44 -40.35
N GLU A 85 44.07 -8.28 -40.47
CA GLU A 85 44.63 -7.13 -41.20
C GLU A 85 45.51 -6.23 -40.32
N ALA A 86 45.21 -6.12 -39.02
CA ALA A 86 45.90 -5.22 -38.09
C ALA A 86 46.61 -5.95 -36.93
N GLY A 87 46.53 -7.30 -36.87
CA GLY A 87 47.18 -8.09 -35.82
C GLY A 87 46.63 -7.85 -34.42
N LEU A 88 45.41 -7.30 -34.30
CA LEU A 88 44.80 -6.97 -33.02
C LEU A 88 44.15 -8.20 -32.38
N SER A 89 44.48 -8.47 -31.12
CA SER A 89 43.77 -9.50 -30.34
C SER A 89 42.33 -9.09 -30.06
N SER A 90 41.45 -10.07 -29.80
CA SER A 90 40.05 -9.83 -29.44
C SER A 90 39.89 -8.85 -28.27
N ARG A 91 40.76 -8.94 -27.27
CA ARG A 91 40.79 -8.02 -26.12
C ARG A 91 41.13 -6.58 -26.53
N GLN A 92 42.13 -6.40 -27.39
CA GLN A 92 42.47 -5.05 -27.88
C GLN A 92 41.33 -4.44 -28.69
N VAL A 93 40.66 -5.24 -29.53
CA VAL A 93 39.47 -4.78 -30.26
C VAL A 93 38.37 -4.38 -29.28
N GLU A 94 38.09 -5.19 -28.26
CA GLU A 94 37.11 -4.86 -27.22
C GLU A 94 37.47 -3.54 -26.49
N ASP A 95 38.71 -3.38 -26.05
CA ASP A 95 39.18 -2.16 -25.38
C ASP A 95 38.97 -0.92 -26.27
N ILE A 96 39.29 -1.01 -27.57
CA ILE A 96 39.06 0.06 -28.55
C ILE A 96 37.56 0.38 -28.69
N LEU A 97 36.71 -0.65 -28.76
CA LEU A 97 35.26 -0.46 -28.89
C LEU A 97 34.65 0.20 -27.65
N TYR A 98 35.22 0.01 -26.45
CA TYR A 98 34.74 0.64 -25.21
C TYR A 98 35.27 2.06 -24.98
N HIS A 99 36.53 2.33 -25.34
CA HIS A 99 37.25 3.51 -24.85
C HIS A 99 37.73 4.46 -25.94
N ASP A 100 37.91 3.99 -27.17
CA ASP A 100 38.52 4.74 -28.28
C ASP A 100 37.62 4.77 -29.53
N SER A 101 36.31 4.64 -29.34
CA SER A 101 35.30 4.65 -30.39
C SER A 101 34.28 5.77 -30.16
N GLY A 102 33.09 5.65 -30.75
CA GLY A 102 31.98 6.55 -30.48
C GLY A 102 32.21 7.98 -30.98
N LEU A 103 31.62 8.95 -30.29
CA LEU A 103 31.78 10.38 -30.56
C LEU A 103 33.24 10.83 -30.46
N LYS A 104 34.03 10.25 -29.54
CA LYS A 104 35.47 10.51 -29.39
C LYS A 104 36.22 10.26 -30.70
N ALA A 105 36.06 9.07 -31.27
CA ALA A 105 36.73 8.71 -32.51
C ALA A 105 36.17 9.43 -33.73
N LEU A 106 34.85 9.59 -33.81
CA LEU A 106 34.18 10.20 -34.96
C LEU A 106 34.45 11.71 -35.07
N SER A 107 34.49 12.42 -33.94
CA SER A 107 34.75 13.87 -33.93
C SER A 107 36.24 14.19 -33.98
N GLY A 108 37.10 13.32 -33.44
CA GLY A 108 38.53 13.55 -33.30
C GLY A 108 38.92 14.58 -32.22
N ILE A 109 37.95 15.16 -31.50
CA ILE A 109 38.20 16.22 -30.50
C ILE A 109 37.81 15.82 -29.08
N GLY A 110 37.01 14.76 -28.91
CA GLY A 110 36.53 14.30 -27.60
C GLY A 110 35.11 13.73 -27.67
N ASN A 111 34.53 13.41 -26.51
CA ASN A 111 33.20 12.80 -26.40
C ASN A 111 32.12 13.75 -25.87
N ASP A 112 32.46 15.00 -25.53
CA ASP A 112 31.49 15.98 -25.05
C ASP A 112 30.64 16.52 -26.20
N MET A 113 29.32 16.32 -26.12
CA MET A 113 28.41 16.73 -27.20
C MET A 113 28.36 18.25 -27.38
N SER A 114 28.47 19.04 -26.31
CA SER A 114 28.42 20.50 -26.41
C SER A 114 29.63 21.03 -27.19
N ASP A 115 30.81 20.48 -26.94
CA ASP A 115 32.03 20.89 -27.65
C ASP A 115 32.02 20.42 -29.11
N ILE A 116 31.50 19.22 -29.39
CA ILE A 116 31.27 18.72 -30.75
C ILE A 116 30.28 19.61 -31.51
N GLU A 117 29.18 20.04 -30.87
CA GLU A 117 28.20 20.94 -31.49
C GLU A 117 28.77 22.31 -31.83
N LYS A 118 29.58 22.90 -30.93
CA LYS A 118 30.29 24.16 -31.21
C LYS A 118 31.23 24.01 -32.39
N LYS A 119 32.05 22.96 -32.41
CA LYS A 119 33.02 22.71 -33.49
C LYS A 119 32.33 22.45 -34.83
N ALA A 120 31.22 21.71 -34.82
CA ALA A 120 30.40 21.50 -36.01
C ALA A 120 29.82 22.80 -36.57
N ALA A 121 29.44 23.75 -35.70
CA ALA A 121 28.94 25.06 -36.10
C ALA A 121 30.04 25.96 -36.72
N GLU A 122 31.30 25.74 -36.36
CA GLU A 122 32.48 26.37 -36.99
C GLU A 122 32.83 25.75 -38.36
N GLY A 123 32.12 24.70 -38.80
CA GLY A 123 32.31 24.06 -40.09
C GLY A 123 33.18 22.80 -40.06
N ASP A 124 33.50 22.25 -38.89
CA ASP A 124 34.28 21.01 -38.78
C ASP A 124 33.50 19.79 -39.29
N ALA A 125 33.99 19.18 -40.36
CA ALA A 125 33.31 18.09 -41.06
C ALA A 125 33.19 16.81 -40.20
N SER A 126 34.21 16.48 -39.41
CA SER A 126 34.21 15.31 -38.54
C SER A 126 33.17 15.43 -37.42
N SER A 127 33.09 16.60 -36.79
CA SER A 127 32.08 16.90 -35.77
C SER A 127 30.65 16.88 -36.34
N GLN A 128 30.46 17.43 -37.54
CA GLN A 128 29.17 17.34 -38.24
C GLN A 128 28.78 15.89 -38.54
N LEU A 129 29.74 15.07 -39.00
CA LEU A 129 29.51 13.65 -39.27
C LEU A 129 29.19 12.88 -37.99
N ALA A 130 29.91 13.13 -36.89
CA ALA A 130 29.68 12.50 -35.60
C ALA A 130 28.23 12.73 -35.11
N ILE A 131 27.75 13.98 -35.17
CA ILE A 131 26.38 14.35 -34.83
C ILE A 131 25.37 13.64 -35.73
N GLN A 132 25.63 13.60 -37.05
CA GLN A 132 24.74 12.94 -38.01
C GLN A 132 24.62 11.44 -37.75
N ILE A 133 25.74 10.76 -37.49
CA ILE A 133 25.77 9.33 -37.18
C ILE A 133 25.04 9.06 -35.86
N TYR A 134 25.28 9.86 -34.82
CA TYR A 134 24.60 9.72 -33.53
C TYR A 134 23.09 9.82 -33.68
N ALA A 135 22.59 10.92 -34.29
CA ALA A 135 21.16 11.12 -34.52
C ALA A 135 20.56 10.01 -35.41
N TYR A 136 21.28 9.59 -36.45
CA TYR A 136 20.85 8.48 -37.32
C TYR A 136 20.68 7.17 -36.55
N ARG A 137 21.62 6.82 -35.68
CA ARG A 137 21.55 5.57 -34.89
C ARG A 137 20.38 5.60 -33.92
N VAL A 138 20.14 6.72 -33.24
CA VAL A 138 18.96 6.87 -32.37
C VAL A 138 17.66 6.72 -33.17
N ARG A 139 17.54 7.40 -34.31
CA ARG A 139 16.36 7.29 -35.19
C ARG A 139 16.11 5.87 -35.68
N LYS A 140 17.16 5.13 -36.02
CA LYS A 140 17.07 3.73 -36.46
C LYS A 140 16.41 2.86 -35.37
N TYR A 141 16.84 3.03 -34.11
CA TYR A 141 16.23 2.32 -32.98
C TYR A 141 14.79 2.76 -32.70
N ILE A 142 14.49 4.05 -32.78
CA ILE A 142 13.10 4.55 -32.67
C ILE A 142 12.20 3.89 -33.72
N GLY A 143 12.65 3.82 -34.98
CA GLY A 143 11.90 3.16 -36.05
C GLY A 143 11.70 1.66 -35.81
N ALA A 144 12.74 0.96 -35.34
CA ALA A 144 12.64 -0.45 -34.99
C ALA A 144 11.60 -0.67 -33.87
N TYR A 145 11.65 0.13 -32.81
CA TYR A 145 10.76 -0.03 -31.65
C TYR A 145 9.34 0.44 -31.90
N ALA A 146 9.16 1.45 -32.74
CA ALA A 146 7.86 1.80 -33.26
C ALA A 146 7.22 0.61 -33.98
N ASN A 147 8.00 -0.14 -34.77
CA ASN A 147 7.50 -1.33 -35.45
C ASN A 147 7.19 -2.48 -34.47
N VAL A 148 8.07 -2.71 -33.48
CA VAL A 148 7.85 -3.74 -32.43
C VAL A 148 6.53 -3.54 -31.69
N MET A 149 6.17 -2.29 -31.37
CA MET A 149 4.96 -1.95 -30.61
C MET A 149 3.72 -1.62 -31.47
N GLY A 150 3.83 -1.71 -32.81
CA GLY A 150 2.73 -1.34 -33.72
C GLY A 150 2.39 0.16 -33.66
N GLY A 151 3.38 1.02 -33.48
CA GLY A 151 3.27 2.44 -33.20
C GLY A 151 3.65 2.78 -31.76
N PHE A 152 3.68 4.07 -31.44
CA PHE A 152 3.92 4.56 -30.10
C PHE A 152 3.23 5.90 -29.88
N ASP A 153 2.99 6.24 -28.63
CA ASP A 153 2.21 7.43 -28.25
C ASP A 153 3.13 8.55 -27.77
N VAL A 154 4.27 8.20 -27.16
CA VAL A 154 5.26 9.17 -26.63
C VAL A 154 6.70 8.82 -27.01
N LEU A 155 7.44 9.81 -27.50
CA LEU A 155 8.91 9.79 -27.57
C LEU A 155 9.47 10.66 -26.43
N ALA A 156 10.16 10.04 -25.48
CA ALA A 156 10.66 10.72 -24.30
C ALA A 156 12.20 10.82 -24.30
N PHE A 157 12.74 12.01 -24.07
CA PHE A 157 14.18 12.25 -23.95
C PHE A 157 14.60 12.48 -22.50
N THR A 158 15.74 11.91 -22.12
CA THR A 158 16.38 12.11 -20.82
C THR A 158 17.89 11.91 -20.93
N GLY A 159 18.63 12.12 -19.84
CA GLY A 159 20.09 12.03 -19.80
C GLY A 159 20.74 13.30 -20.33
N GLY A 160 22.03 13.52 -20.01
CA GLY A 160 22.68 14.81 -20.23
C GLY A 160 22.57 15.38 -21.66
N ILE A 161 22.66 14.54 -22.70
CA ILE A 161 22.47 14.95 -24.10
C ILE A 161 20.98 15.16 -24.40
N GLY A 162 20.12 14.25 -23.96
CA GLY A 162 18.68 14.29 -24.22
C GLY A 162 17.99 15.50 -23.56
N GLU A 163 18.46 15.88 -22.38
CA GLU A 163 18.01 17.03 -21.60
C GLU A 163 18.62 18.34 -22.15
N GLY A 164 19.93 18.35 -22.37
CA GLY A 164 20.69 19.58 -22.65
C GLY A 164 20.71 20.02 -24.12
N SER A 165 20.70 19.08 -25.09
CA SER A 165 20.88 19.42 -26.50
C SER A 165 19.56 19.49 -27.27
N ALA A 166 19.04 20.71 -27.43
CA ALA A 166 17.90 20.99 -28.29
C ALA A 166 18.18 20.61 -29.76
N SER A 167 19.39 20.88 -30.24
CA SER A 167 19.83 20.52 -31.60
C SER A 167 19.78 19.00 -31.81
N MET A 168 20.21 18.21 -30.83
CA MET A 168 20.16 16.75 -30.95
C MET A 168 18.73 16.21 -30.97
N ARG A 169 17.85 16.68 -30.07
CA ARG A 169 16.43 16.31 -30.08
C ARG A 169 15.77 16.62 -31.43
N ALA A 170 16.01 17.82 -31.96
CA ALA A 170 15.54 18.25 -33.28
C ALA A 170 16.00 17.28 -34.37
N ARG A 171 17.30 17.00 -34.45
CA ARG A 171 17.87 16.06 -35.42
C ARG A 171 17.25 14.67 -35.29
N ILE A 172 17.07 14.17 -34.07
CA ILE A 172 16.45 12.85 -33.85
C ILE A 172 14.99 12.84 -34.31
N CYS A 173 14.22 13.92 -34.10
CA CYS A 173 12.81 13.97 -34.49
C CYS A 173 12.57 14.21 -35.99
N GLN A 174 13.62 14.45 -36.78
CA GLN A 174 13.49 14.66 -38.23
C GLN A 174 12.98 13.41 -38.96
N ARG A 175 12.16 13.64 -39.99
CA ARG A 175 11.62 12.61 -40.90
C ARG A 175 10.75 11.56 -40.20
N MET A 176 10.02 11.94 -39.15
CA MET A 176 9.05 11.10 -38.43
C MET A 176 7.59 11.54 -38.68
N ASP A 177 7.36 12.45 -39.62
CA ASP A 177 6.05 12.93 -40.04
C ASP A 177 5.16 11.79 -40.58
N TYR A 178 5.76 10.80 -41.23
CA TYR A 178 5.06 9.59 -41.68
C TYR A 178 4.47 8.75 -40.53
N LEU A 179 4.99 8.89 -39.31
CA LEU A 179 4.44 8.29 -38.09
C LEU A 179 3.41 9.21 -37.39
N GLY A 180 3.24 10.43 -37.91
CA GLY A 180 2.39 11.46 -37.31
C GLY A 180 3.09 12.30 -36.23
N LEU A 181 4.43 12.31 -36.19
CA LEU A 181 5.21 13.20 -35.32
C LEU A 181 5.48 14.53 -36.04
N TYR A 182 4.94 15.62 -35.49
CA TYR A 182 5.18 16.98 -35.97
C TYR A 182 5.89 17.78 -34.88
N PHE A 183 7.22 17.88 -34.98
CA PHE A 183 8.06 18.52 -33.97
C PHE A 183 7.92 20.05 -33.98
N ASP A 184 8.05 20.69 -32.82
CA ASP A 184 7.98 22.14 -32.62
C ASP A 184 9.36 22.66 -32.17
N GLU A 185 10.11 23.21 -33.12
CA GLU A 185 11.46 23.73 -32.89
C GLU A 185 11.48 24.90 -31.90
N ASP A 186 10.45 25.73 -31.90
CA ASP A 186 10.39 26.89 -31.02
C ASP A 186 10.14 26.48 -29.57
N LYS A 187 9.25 25.50 -29.34
CA LYS A 187 9.10 24.88 -28.01
C LYS A 187 10.41 24.25 -27.58
N ASN A 188 11.03 23.46 -28.46
CA ASN A 188 12.26 22.73 -28.16
C ASN A 188 13.44 23.63 -27.74
N ARG A 189 13.57 24.82 -28.35
CA ARG A 189 14.63 25.78 -28.04
C ARG A 189 14.39 26.56 -26.74
N LYS A 190 13.13 26.72 -26.33
CA LYS A 190 12.75 27.53 -25.16
C LYS A 190 12.74 26.76 -23.85
N ILE A 191 12.91 25.44 -23.90
CA ILE A 191 12.86 24.59 -22.71
C ILE A 191 13.91 25.04 -21.70
N LYS A 192 13.45 25.19 -20.46
CA LYS A 192 14.30 25.16 -19.27
C LYS A 192 13.68 24.13 -18.36
N LEU A 193 14.39 23.02 -18.14
CA LEU A 193 13.91 21.99 -17.24
C LEU A 193 14.10 22.48 -15.81
N ASP A 194 12.99 22.62 -15.08
CA ASP A 194 13.01 22.83 -13.64
C ASP A 194 12.33 21.63 -12.94
N ALA A 195 12.84 21.30 -11.77
CA ALA A 195 12.28 20.29 -10.87
C ALA A 195 11.91 18.96 -11.58
N PHE A 196 10.63 18.59 -11.53
CA PHE A 196 10.09 17.29 -11.96
C PHE A 196 9.26 17.41 -13.24
N GLU A 197 9.45 18.44 -14.07
CA GLU A 197 8.61 18.65 -15.26
C GLU A 197 8.96 17.72 -16.44
N ALA A 198 7.96 17.44 -17.29
CA ALA A 198 8.16 16.72 -18.55
C ALA A 198 7.52 17.47 -19.74
N PRO A 199 8.00 18.66 -20.13
CA PRO A 199 7.37 19.49 -21.15
C PRO A 199 7.25 18.82 -22.53
N GLU A 200 6.16 19.12 -23.24
CA GLU A 200 5.87 18.67 -24.60
C GLU A 200 6.48 19.55 -25.69
N LEU A 201 7.09 18.93 -26.71
CA LEU A 201 7.96 19.54 -27.73
C LEU A 201 7.44 19.43 -29.15
N GLN A 202 6.22 18.93 -29.31
CA GLN A 202 5.56 18.75 -30.58
C GLN A 202 4.47 19.80 -30.80
N GLN A 203 4.03 19.92 -32.04
CA GLN A 203 2.89 20.75 -32.44
C GLN A 203 1.58 20.12 -31.95
N ALA A 204 0.55 20.93 -31.74
CA ALA A 204 -0.71 20.47 -31.12
C ALA A 204 -1.43 19.37 -31.91
N HIS A 205 -1.26 19.31 -33.23
CA HIS A 205 -1.86 18.30 -34.11
C HIS A 205 -1.00 17.03 -34.27
N SER A 206 0.16 16.96 -33.62
CA SER A 206 0.99 15.76 -33.63
C SER A 206 0.28 14.61 -32.93
N ARG A 207 0.27 13.43 -33.56
CA ARG A 207 -0.29 12.21 -32.96
C ARG A 207 0.61 11.68 -31.86
N ILE A 208 1.92 11.83 -32.07
CA ILE A 208 2.96 11.41 -31.14
C ILE A 208 3.35 12.60 -30.27
N ARG A 209 3.34 12.41 -28.95
CA ARG A 209 3.88 13.39 -27.99
C ARG A 209 5.39 13.26 -27.93
N VAL A 210 6.10 14.37 -27.89
CA VAL A 210 7.56 14.39 -27.72
C VAL A 210 7.83 15.11 -26.43
N MET A 211 8.47 14.45 -25.48
CA MET A 211 8.65 14.97 -24.12
C MET A 211 10.11 14.92 -23.73
N VAL A 212 10.52 15.78 -22.80
CA VAL A 212 11.86 15.72 -22.21
C VAL A 212 11.77 15.88 -20.70
N THR A 213 12.52 15.10 -19.94
CA THR A 213 12.52 15.15 -18.48
C THR A 213 13.92 14.89 -17.94
N GLN A 214 14.23 15.50 -16.79
CA GLN A 214 15.46 15.20 -16.04
C GLN A 214 15.43 13.78 -15.53
N THR A 215 16.48 12.98 -15.75
CA THR A 215 16.57 11.66 -15.11
C THR A 215 16.80 11.83 -13.60
N ARG A 216 16.07 11.08 -12.77
CA ARG A 216 16.24 11.09 -11.31
C ARG A 216 16.43 9.67 -10.79
N GLU A 217 17.52 9.05 -11.18
CA GLU A 217 17.84 7.67 -10.80
C GLU A 217 17.96 7.50 -9.29
N GLN A 218 18.58 8.46 -8.58
CA GLN A 218 18.69 8.38 -7.11
C GLN A 218 17.32 8.41 -6.44
N TRP A 219 16.36 9.17 -6.99
CA TRP A 219 14.99 9.21 -6.48
C TRP A 219 14.29 7.86 -6.69
N MET A 220 14.42 7.25 -7.88
CA MET A 220 13.86 5.90 -8.12
C MET A 220 14.47 4.84 -7.21
N ILE A 221 15.79 4.89 -7.01
CA ILE A 221 16.47 3.97 -6.10
C ILE A 221 15.92 4.11 -4.68
N ALA A 222 15.61 5.33 -4.23
CA ALA A 222 14.99 5.55 -2.92
C ALA A 222 13.54 5.04 -2.84
N GLN A 223 12.79 5.04 -3.94
CA GLN A 223 11.40 4.55 -3.98
C GLN A 223 11.30 3.01 -3.95
N GLU A 224 12.26 2.28 -4.53
CA GLU A 224 12.18 0.81 -4.59
C GLU A 224 12.16 0.12 -3.20
N PRO A 225 13.02 0.47 -2.22
CA PRO A 225 12.92 -0.07 -0.87
C PRO A 225 11.58 0.20 -0.21
N ILE A 226 11.00 1.38 -0.41
CA ILE A 226 9.68 1.73 0.14
C ILE A 226 8.61 0.80 -0.43
N ARG A 227 8.65 0.53 -1.74
CA ARG A 227 7.72 -0.42 -2.39
C ARG A 227 7.87 -1.82 -1.81
N VAL A 228 9.10 -2.33 -1.72
CA VAL A 228 9.38 -3.69 -1.18
C VAL A 228 8.95 -3.82 0.28
N LEU A 229 9.22 -2.81 1.11
CA LEU A 229 8.80 -2.82 2.52
C LEU A 229 7.28 -2.82 2.67
N LYS A 230 6.54 -2.09 1.81
CA LYS A 230 5.07 -2.12 1.81
C LYS A 230 4.53 -3.49 1.40
N GLU A 231 5.09 -4.10 0.36
CA GLU A 231 4.71 -5.45 -0.08
C GLU A 231 4.99 -6.50 1.01
N ALA A 232 6.15 -6.40 1.67
CA ALA A 232 6.51 -7.29 2.78
C ALA A 232 5.59 -7.12 3.99
N ALA A 233 5.21 -5.88 4.33
CA ALA A 233 4.29 -5.60 5.43
C ALA A 233 2.89 -6.20 5.21
N GLN A 234 2.40 -6.24 3.96
CA GLN A 234 1.11 -6.85 3.61
C GLN A 234 1.07 -8.37 3.81
N HIS A 235 2.22 -9.04 3.84
CA HIS A 235 2.33 -10.50 3.91
C HIS A 235 2.92 -10.99 5.24
N MET A 236 3.09 -10.11 6.23
CA MET A 236 3.57 -10.52 7.55
C MET A 236 2.42 -11.18 8.33
N PRO A 237 2.56 -12.45 8.78
CA PRO A 237 1.50 -13.09 9.56
C PRO A 237 1.34 -12.36 10.89
N LEU A 238 0.14 -11.84 11.11
CA LEU A 238 -0.21 -11.20 12.38
C LEU A 238 -0.34 -12.27 13.49
N PRO A 239 0.00 -11.96 14.74
CA PRO A 239 -0.19 -12.89 15.85
C PRO A 239 -1.65 -13.36 15.94
N PRO A 240 -1.92 -14.65 16.19
CA PRO A 240 -3.28 -15.11 16.41
C PRO A 240 -3.85 -14.54 17.70
N ILE A 241 -5.15 -14.29 17.72
CA ILE A 241 -5.89 -13.77 18.87
C ILE A 241 -6.42 -14.97 19.68
N PRO A 242 -6.02 -15.17 20.95
CA PRO A 242 -6.60 -16.20 21.81
C PRO A 242 -8.10 -15.97 22.01
N VAL A 243 -8.87 -17.06 22.07
CA VAL A 243 -10.32 -17.02 22.33
C VAL A 243 -10.62 -17.59 23.71
N ALA A 244 -11.36 -16.83 24.50
CA ALA A 244 -11.92 -17.24 25.78
C ALA A 244 -13.44 -17.37 25.69
N VAL A 245 -13.94 -18.51 26.17
CA VAL A 245 -15.37 -18.78 26.30
C VAL A 245 -15.83 -18.29 27.66
N SER A 246 -16.76 -17.36 27.65
CA SER A 246 -17.31 -16.73 28.85
C SER A 246 -18.65 -17.39 29.18
N ALA A 247 -18.70 -18.08 30.32
CA ALA A 247 -19.96 -18.55 30.89
C ALA A 247 -20.78 -17.37 31.45
N HIS A 248 -22.08 -17.61 31.70
CA HIS A 248 -22.92 -16.64 32.39
C HIS A 248 -22.31 -16.22 33.73
N HIS A 249 -22.44 -14.95 34.06
CA HIS A 249 -21.89 -14.41 35.30
C HIS A 249 -22.57 -13.09 35.67
N VAL A 250 -22.34 -12.66 36.92
CA VAL A 250 -22.90 -11.41 37.45
C VAL A 250 -21.79 -10.51 37.99
N HIS A 251 -21.85 -9.23 37.67
CA HIS A 251 -21.14 -8.16 38.37
C HIS A 251 -22.12 -7.45 39.28
N LEU A 252 -21.74 -7.20 40.53
CA LEU A 252 -22.62 -6.62 41.55
C LEU A 252 -22.08 -5.30 42.08
N THR A 253 -23.00 -4.46 42.56
CA THR A 253 -22.64 -3.33 43.45
C THR A 253 -22.38 -3.81 44.86
N GLU A 254 -21.64 -3.04 45.66
CA GLU A 254 -21.43 -3.35 47.09
C GLU A 254 -22.75 -3.46 47.85
N GLN A 255 -23.75 -2.63 47.51
CA GLN A 255 -25.08 -2.69 48.11
C GLN A 255 -25.79 -4.01 47.77
N ALA A 256 -25.71 -4.45 46.52
CA ALA A 256 -26.30 -5.71 46.09
C ALA A 256 -25.62 -6.90 46.79
N VAL A 257 -24.30 -6.88 46.94
CA VAL A 257 -23.55 -7.89 47.71
C VAL A 257 -24.10 -7.99 49.14
N GLN A 258 -24.27 -6.87 49.83
CA GLN A 258 -24.79 -6.88 51.20
C GLN A 258 -26.24 -7.38 51.29
N GLN A 259 -27.08 -7.09 50.30
CA GLN A 259 -28.48 -7.55 50.28
C GLN A 259 -28.60 -9.05 49.96
N LEU A 260 -27.70 -9.58 49.12
CA LEU A 260 -27.75 -10.97 48.65
C LEU A 260 -27.02 -11.93 49.61
N PHE A 261 -25.94 -11.47 50.25
CA PHE A 261 -25.05 -12.32 51.06
C PHE A 261 -25.02 -11.95 52.55
N GLY A 262 -25.56 -10.79 52.93
CA GLY A 262 -25.68 -10.35 54.31
C GLY A 262 -24.99 -9.01 54.57
N LYS A 263 -25.51 -8.27 55.55
CA LYS A 263 -25.01 -6.92 55.87
C LYS A 263 -23.52 -6.97 56.27
N GLY A 264 -22.70 -6.16 55.60
CA GLY A 264 -21.25 -6.11 55.82
C GLY A 264 -20.44 -7.21 55.11
N HIS A 265 -21.08 -8.05 54.29
CA HIS A 265 -20.37 -9.08 53.52
C HIS A 265 -19.48 -8.46 52.43
N THR A 266 -18.30 -9.05 52.23
CA THR A 266 -17.37 -8.72 51.15
C THR A 266 -17.11 -9.96 50.30
N LEU A 267 -17.09 -9.80 48.97
CA LEU A 267 -16.86 -10.91 48.05
C LEU A 267 -15.51 -11.58 48.33
N THR A 268 -15.50 -12.92 48.28
CA THR A 268 -14.33 -13.73 48.57
C THR A 268 -13.67 -14.15 47.26
N GLN A 269 -12.41 -13.78 47.04
CA GLN A 269 -11.71 -14.13 45.81
C GLN A 269 -11.47 -15.64 45.71
N TYR A 270 -11.98 -16.25 44.64
CA TYR A 270 -11.80 -17.68 44.34
C TYR A 270 -10.71 -17.92 43.29
N LYS A 271 -10.72 -17.17 42.19
CA LYS A 271 -9.77 -17.36 41.08
C LYS A 271 -9.58 -16.07 40.27
N GLU A 272 -8.35 -15.73 39.90
CA GLU A 272 -8.08 -14.63 38.97
C GLU A 272 -8.56 -14.93 37.54
N LEU A 273 -9.01 -13.89 36.84
CA LEU A 273 -9.37 -13.96 35.42
C LEU A 273 -8.18 -13.57 34.53
N SER A 274 -8.31 -13.79 33.23
CA SER A 274 -7.28 -13.44 32.23
C SER A 274 -6.98 -11.94 32.21
N GLN A 275 -8.02 -11.11 32.36
CA GLN A 275 -7.89 -9.66 32.42
C GLN A 275 -7.36 -9.22 33.81
N PRO A 276 -6.26 -8.45 33.88
CA PRO A 276 -5.65 -8.05 35.14
C PRO A 276 -6.60 -7.30 36.06
N GLY A 277 -6.58 -7.63 37.36
CA GLY A 277 -7.39 -6.97 38.38
C GLY A 277 -8.82 -7.51 38.52
N PHE A 278 -9.26 -8.43 37.65
CA PHE A 278 -10.57 -9.08 37.73
C PHE A 278 -10.47 -10.52 38.23
N TRP A 279 -11.49 -10.99 38.94
CA TRP A 279 -11.48 -12.31 39.56
C TRP A 279 -12.90 -12.88 39.71
N ALA A 280 -13.02 -14.20 39.72
CA ALA A 280 -14.24 -14.91 40.10
C ALA A 280 -14.30 -15.05 41.62
N ALA A 281 -15.48 -14.80 42.19
CA ALA A 281 -15.73 -14.89 43.62
C ALA A 281 -16.15 -16.32 44.05
N GLU A 282 -16.08 -16.68 45.34
CA GLU A 282 -16.67 -17.92 45.84
C GLU A 282 -18.20 -17.89 45.80
N GLU A 283 -18.76 -16.69 45.90
CA GLU A 283 -20.18 -16.40 45.90
C GLU A 283 -20.85 -16.71 44.55
N LYS A 284 -22.11 -17.11 44.66
CA LYS A 284 -23.00 -17.40 43.53
C LYS A 284 -24.41 -16.91 43.84
N VAL A 285 -25.15 -16.57 42.78
CA VAL A 285 -26.55 -16.15 42.85
C VAL A 285 -27.40 -16.95 41.88
N ASP A 286 -28.69 -17.06 42.16
CA ASP A 286 -29.67 -17.53 41.18
C ASP A 286 -30.25 -16.34 40.42
N ILE A 287 -30.36 -16.46 39.10
CA ILE A 287 -31.08 -15.53 38.23
C ILE A 287 -32.47 -16.10 37.97
N ILE A 288 -33.51 -15.38 38.40
CA ILE A 288 -34.90 -15.82 38.34
C ILE A 288 -35.69 -14.90 37.40
N GLY A 289 -36.24 -15.50 36.35
CA GLY A 289 -37.16 -14.85 35.42
C GLY A 289 -38.58 -15.44 35.51
N PRO A 290 -39.55 -14.92 34.73
CA PRO A 290 -40.94 -15.36 34.77
C PRO A 290 -41.15 -16.85 34.50
N ASN A 291 -40.32 -17.45 33.63
CA ASN A 291 -40.51 -18.83 33.17
C ASN A 291 -39.61 -19.83 33.89
N GLY A 292 -38.54 -19.37 34.57
CA GLY A 292 -37.57 -20.27 35.15
C GLY A 292 -36.38 -19.58 35.78
N THR A 293 -35.46 -20.40 36.26
CA THR A 293 -34.28 -19.98 37.02
C THR A 293 -33.01 -20.56 36.39
N ILE A 294 -31.94 -19.78 36.36
CA ILE A 294 -30.58 -20.30 36.19
C ILE A 294 -29.85 -20.14 37.51
N GLU A 295 -29.49 -21.28 38.09
CA GLU A 295 -29.01 -21.42 39.45
C GLU A 295 -27.49 -21.33 39.50
N ASN A 296 -26.95 -20.94 40.65
CA ASN A 296 -25.51 -21.01 40.92
C ASN A 296 -24.63 -20.20 39.95
N VAL A 297 -25.09 -19.04 39.50
CA VAL A 297 -24.35 -18.12 38.64
C VAL A 297 -23.24 -17.44 39.41
N ARG A 298 -22.03 -17.49 38.85
CA ARG A 298 -20.82 -16.94 39.47
C ARG A 298 -20.85 -15.42 39.55
N VAL A 299 -20.50 -14.86 40.70
CA VAL A 299 -20.23 -13.42 40.85
C VAL A 299 -18.76 -13.14 40.48
N LEU A 300 -18.53 -12.08 39.71
CA LEU A 300 -17.20 -11.57 39.39
C LEU A 300 -16.90 -10.29 40.17
N GLY A 301 -15.66 -10.19 40.63
CA GLY A 301 -15.09 -9.02 41.30
C GLY A 301 -14.07 -8.29 40.41
N PRO A 302 -13.73 -7.04 40.77
CA PRO A 302 -14.27 -6.26 41.89
C PRO A 302 -15.73 -5.83 41.66
N CYS A 303 -16.40 -5.36 42.72
CA CYS A 303 -17.73 -4.77 42.61
C CYS A 303 -17.72 -3.59 41.61
N ARG A 304 -18.86 -3.38 40.93
CA ARG A 304 -19.06 -2.28 39.97
C ARG A 304 -20.05 -1.25 40.50
N ASP A 305 -20.18 -0.13 39.79
CA ASP A 305 -21.17 0.92 40.12
C ASP A 305 -22.61 0.52 39.78
N HIS A 306 -22.77 -0.49 38.92
CA HIS A 306 -24.08 -1.03 38.51
C HIS A 306 -24.05 -2.56 38.51
N ASN A 307 -25.21 -3.17 38.78
CA ASN A 307 -25.36 -4.60 38.58
C ASN A 307 -25.39 -4.91 37.09
N GLN A 308 -24.76 -6.00 36.68
CA GLN A 308 -24.77 -6.46 35.31
C GLN A 308 -24.80 -7.97 35.27
N ILE A 309 -25.69 -8.51 34.46
CA ILE A 309 -25.92 -9.95 34.33
C ILE A 309 -25.68 -10.30 32.87
N GLU A 310 -24.64 -11.07 32.60
CA GLU A 310 -24.30 -11.56 31.27
C GLU A 310 -24.77 -13.00 31.13
N ILE A 311 -25.61 -13.27 30.13
CA ILE A 311 -26.15 -14.59 29.80
C ILE A 311 -25.97 -14.89 28.30
N ALA A 312 -26.11 -16.16 27.92
CA ALA A 312 -26.17 -16.56 26.52
C ALA A 312 -27.59 -16.36 25.95
N GLN A 313 -27.72 -16.33 24.61
CA GLN A 313 -29.02 -16.14 23.96
C GLN A 313 -30.02 -17.26 24.30
N THR A 314 -29.58 -18.51 24.39
CA THR A 314 -30.44 -19.65 24.73
C THR A 314 -31.06 -19.53 26.12
N GLU A 315 -30.38 -18.83 27.03
CA GLU A 315 -30.83 -18.65 28.42
C GLU A 315 -31.97 -17.66 28.56
N THR A 316 -32.12 -16.74 27.59
CA THR A 316 -33.26 -15.81 27.52
C THR A 316 -34.59 -16.56 27.45
N PHE A 317 -34.64 -17.68 26.73
CA PHE A 317 -35.82 -18.54 26.64
C PHE A 317 -36.15 -19.22 27.97
N LYS A 318 -35.12 -19.69 28.67
CA LYS A 318 -35.27 -20.34 29.98
C LYS A 318 -35.82 -19.37 31.03
N LEU A 319 -35.30 -18.15 31.06
CA LEU A 319 -35.77 -17.12 31.96
C LEU A 319 -37.15 -16.57 31.56
N GLY A 320 -37.50 -16.62 30.28
CA GLY A 320 -38.71 -15.95 29.77
C GLY A 320 -38.56 -14.45 29.67
N ILE A 321 -37.32 -13.96 29.50
CA ILE A 321 -36.99 -12.55 29.42
C ILE A 321 -36.20 -12.31 28.13
N HIS A 322 -36.69 -11.41 27.29
CA HIS A 322 -35.97 -11.01 26.08
C HIS A 322 -34.88 -9.97 26.41
N ALA A 323 -33.64 -10.42 26.62
CA ALA A 323 -32.48 -9.55 26.79
C ALA A 323 -31.87 -9.16 25.43
N GLN A 324 -31.24 -7.98 25.36
CA GLN A 324 -30.61 -7.45 24.15
C GLN A 324 -29.12 -7.81 24.12
N VAL A 325 -28.57 -7.99 22.91
CA VAL A 325 -27.12 -8.17 22.71
C VAL A 325 -26.39 -6.84 22.94
N ARG A 326 -25.52 -6.78 23.94
CA ARG A 326 -24.82 -5.55 24.35
C ARG A 326 -23.39 -5.81 24.78
N ILE A 327 -22.54 -4.79 24.63
CA ILE A 327 -21.17 -4.83 25.13
C ILE A 327 -21.19 -4.68 26.65
N SER A 328 -20.33 -5.43 27.35
CA SER A 328 -20.16 -5.34 28.80
C SER A 328 -19.92 -3.88 29.25
N GLY A 329 -20.77 -3.39 30.15
CA GLY A 329 -20.83 -2.00 30.61
C GLY A 329 -22.04 -1.21 30.09
N ASP A 330 -22.69 -1.64 28.99
CA ASP A 330 -23.89 -0.99 28.48
C ASP A 330 -25.16 -1.63 29.05
N VAL A 331 -25.57 -1.16 30.23
CA VAL A 331 -26.73 -1.67 30.99
C VAL A 331 -28.00 -0.82 30.82
N ARG A 332 -28.00 0.17 29.91
CA ARG A 332 -29.14 1.09 29.72
C ARG A 332 -30.33 0.36 29.11
N ASP A 333 -31.54 0.68 29.57
CA ASP A 333 -32.81 0.15 29.04
C ASP A 333 -32.84 -1.39 28.97
N THR A 334 -32.22 -2.04 29.96
CA THR A 334 -32.16 -3.50 30.06
C THR A 334 -33.34 -4.04 30.87
N PRO A 335 -33.80 -5.26 30.58
CA PRO A 335 -34.92 -5.85 31.32
C PRO A 335 -34.57 -6.12 32.78
N THR A 336 -35.59 -6.06 33.63
CA THR A 336 -35.47 -6.38 35.06
C THR A 336 -35.52 -7.89 35.28
N VAL A 337 -34.68 -8.37 36.19
CA VAL A 337 -34.62 -9.76 36.65
C VAL A 337 -34.52 -9.80 38.17
N THR A 338 -34.85 -10.94 38.78
CA THR A 338 -34.65 -11.14 40.22
C THR A 338 -33.36 -11.94 40.45
N LEU A 339 -32.46 -11.40 41.27
CA LEU A 339 -31.30 -12.13 41.79
C LEU A 339 -31.60 -12.63 43.19
N ARG A 340 -31.26 -13.90 43.48
CA ARG A 340 -31.40 -14.49 44.82
C ARG A 340 -30.07 -15.04 45.30
N GLY A 341 -29.65 -14.56 46.48
CA GLY A 341 -28.51 -15.07 47.23
C GLY A 341 -28.97 -15.79 48.51
N PRO A 342 -28.03 -16.30 49.30
CA PRO A 342 -28.34 -17.04 50.53
C PRO A 342 -29.01 -16.19 51.62
N ALA A 343 -28.78 -14.88 51.65
CA ALA A 343 -29.31 -13.98 52.68
C ALA A 343 -30.54 -13.18 52.23
N GLY A 344 -30.85 -13.14 50.93
CA GLY A 344 -31.96 -12.33 50.40
C GLY A 344 -32.08 -12.36 48.89
N SER A 345 -32.99 -11.53 48.38
CA SER A 345 -33.22 -11.36 46.94
C SER A 345 -33.42 -9.89 46.58
N ILE A 346 -33.01 -9.51 45.37
CA ILE A 346 -33.18 -8.15 44.83
C ILE A 346 -33.79 -8.21 43.42
N GLN A 347 -34.57 -7.20 43.05
CA GLN A 347 -34.90 -6.94 41.65
C GLN A 347 -33.91 -5.90 41.10
N THR A 348 -33.37 -6.16 39.92
CA THR A 348 -32.38 -5.30 39.29
C THR A 348 -32.54 -5.35 37.77
N ASP A 349 -32.21 -4.24 37.12
CA ASP A 349 -31.88 -4.22 35.70
C ASP A 349 -30.43 -4.72 35.48
N GLY A 350 -29.94 -4.62 34.25
CA GLY A 350 -28.58 -4.99 33.85
C GLY A 350 -28.46 -6.35 33.16
N LEU A 351 -29.58 -7.02 32.84
CA LEU A 351 -29.57 -8.29 32.12
C LEU A 351 -29.33 -8.10 30.62
N ILE A 352 -28.23 -8.65 30.11
CA ILE A 352 -27.80 -8.56 28.71
C ILE A 352 -27.38 -9.92 28.16
N VAL A 353 -27.49 -10.06 26.84
CA VAL A 353 -26.74 -11.08 26.09
C VAL A 353 -25.38 -10.48 25.74
N ALA A 354 -24.29 -11.14 26.13
CA ALA A 354 -22.96 -10.59 25.96
C ALA A 354 -22.60 -10.47 24.46
N LYS A 355 -22.26 -9.27 24.00
CA LYS A 355 -21.73 -9.07 22.64
C LYS A 355 -20.26 -9.49 22.60
N ARG A 356 -19.90 -10.36 21.66
CA ARG A 356 -18.50 -10.71 21.38
C ARG A 356 -17.61 -9.49 21.14
N HIS A 357 -16.43 -9.53 21.73
CA HIS A 357 -15.47 -8.43 21.66
C HIS A 357 -14.05 -8.93 21.92
N ILE A 358 -13.05 -8.11 21.60
CA ILE A 358 -11.64 -8.39 21.87
C ILE A 358 -11.14 -7.32 22.83
N HIS A 359 -10.72 -7.74 24.02
CA HIS A 359 -9.81 -6.93 24.81
C HIS A 359 -8.45 -6.99 24.11
N MET A 360 -7.82 -5.85 23.87
CA MET A 360 -6.56 -5.76 23.13
C MET A 360 -5.63 -4.78 23.83
N SER A 361 -4.37 -5.19 24.01
CA SER A 361 -3.34 -4.29 24.51
C SER A 361 -3.08 -3.17 23.48
N SER A 362 -2.68 -1.98 23.91
CA SER A 362 -2.33 -0.89 22.98
C SER A 362 -1.23 -1.32 21.98
N LYS A 363 -0.29 -2.15 22.44
CA LYS A 363 0.80 -2.68 21.61
C LYS A 363 0.28 -3.61 20.52
N ASP A 364 -0.64 -4.52 20.85
CA ASP A 364 -1.19 -5.44 19.87
C ASP A 364 -2.13 -4.71 18.91
N ALA A 365 -2.88 -3.72 19.38
CA ALA A 365 -3.68 -2.85 18.52
C ALA A 365 -2.81 -2.18 17.44
N ASP A 366 -1.64 -1.66 17.80
CA ASP A 366 -0.68 -1.09 16.84
C ASP A 366 -0.14 -2.12 15.85
N ILE A 367 0.21 -3.34 16.32
CA ILE A 367 0.68 -4.44 15.47
C ILE A 367 -0.39 -4.84 14.45
N HIS A 368 -1.64 -4.91 14.88
CA HIS A 368 -2.78 -5.28 14.06
C HIS A 368 -3.35 -4.10 13.24
N GLY A 369 -2.88 -2.87 13.47
CA GLY A 369 -3.39 -1.66 12.82
C GLY A 369 -4.83 -1.28 13.23
N LEU A 370 -5.26 -1.66 14.43
CA LEU A 370 -6.62 -1.49 14.96
C LEU A 370 -6.69 -0.38 16.01
N LYS A 371 -7.90 0.12 16.27
CA LYS A 371 -8.19 1.17 17.24
C LYS A 371 -9.41 0.82 18.12
N GLN A 372 -9.54 1.54 19.23
CA GLN A 372 -10.71 1.44 20.11
C GLN A 372 -12.01 1.63 19.33
N GLY A 373 -12.92 0.66 19.42
CA GLY A 373 -14.23 0.70 18.79
C GLY A 373 -14.28 0.19 17.35
N ASP A 374 -13.15 -0.20 16.76
CA ASP A 374 -13.17 -0.88 15.46
C ASP A 374 -14.00 -2.17 15.54
N VAL A 375 -14.62 -2.55 14.43
CA VAL A 375 -15.42 -3.76 14.30
C VAL A 375 -14.76 -4.65 13.24
N VAL A 376 -14.43 -5.88 13.63
CA VAL A 376 -13.60 -6.78 12.82
C VAL A 376 -14.26 -8.14 12.58
N GLU A 377 -13.66 -8.90 11.66
CA GLU A 377 -13.99 -10.31 11.41
C GLU A 377 -12.85 -11.22 11.89
N VAL A 378 -13.21 -12.29 12.60
CA VAL A 378 -12.26 -13.25 13.15
C VAL A 378 -12.60 -14.65 12.62
N ALA A 379 -11.71 -15.23 11.83
CA ALA A 379 -11.75 -16.64 11.46
C ALA A 379 -11.27 -17.50 12.62
N ILE A 380 -12.03 -18.53 12.96
CA ILE A 380 -11.60 -19.62 13.82
C ILE A 380 -11.51 -20.89 12.97
N ASP A 381 -10.33 -21.51 13.00
CA ASP A 381 -10.12 -22.88 12.52
C ASP A 381 -10.27 -23.81 13.72
N SER A 382 -11.35 -24.59 13.70
CA SER A 382 -11.73 -25.55 14.75
C SER A 382 -11.59 -27.00 14.26
N GLY A 383 -11.03 -27.20 13.06
CA GLY A 383 -10.83 -28.49 12.41
C GLY A 383 -12.07 -29.06 11.74
N GLU A 384 -13.21 -29.14 12.44
CA GLU A 384 -14.44 -29.75 11.89
C GLU A 384 -15.57 -28.75 11.64
N ARG A 385 -15.55 -27.58 12.31
CA ARG A 385 -16.69 -26.65 12.33
C ARG A 385 -16.29 -25.18 12.26
N ASP A 386 -15.43 -24.88 11.30
CA ASP A 386 -14.85 -23.55 11.10
C ASP A 386 -15.90 -22.45 10.93
N LEU A 387 -15.61 -21.28 11.48
CA LEU A 387 -16.53 -20.15 11.48
C LEU A 387 -15.79 -18.82 11.39
N VAL A 388 -16.44 -17.84 10.76
CA VAL A 388 -16.02 -16.44 10.81
C VAL A 388 -16.99 -15.66 11.69
N PHE A 389 -16.51 -15.15 12.82
CA PHE A 389 -17.24 -14.21 13.65
C PHE A 389 -17.12 -12.82 13.06
N ARG A 390 -18.25 -12.27 12.60
CA ARG A 390 -18.33 -10.86 12.16
C ARG A 390 -18.72 -9.97 13.35
N ASP A 391 -18.76 -8.65 13.19
CA ASP A 391 -19.27 -7.74 14.23
C ASP A 391 -18.52 -7.80 15.58
N VAL A 392 -17.26 -8.23 15.58
CA VAL A 392 -16.43 -8.35 16.79
C VAL A 392 -15.86 -6.98 17.15
N THR A 393 -16.23 -6.44 18.31
CA THR A 393 -15.82 -5.08 18.68
C THR A 393 -14.46 -5.07 19.38
N ILE A 394 -13.56 -4.15 19.00
CA ILE A 394 -12.23 -3.98 19.59
C ILE A 394 -12.29 -3.02 20.79
N ARG A 395 -11.71 -3.44 21.92
CA ARG A 395 -11.49 -2.61 23.11
C ARG A 395 -9.99 -2.56 23.39
N VAL A 396 -9.42 -1.36 23.31
CA VAL A 396 -8.00 -1.10 23.51
C VAL A 396 -7.77 -0.49 24.88
N HIS A 397 -6.89 -1.10 25.68
CA HIS A 397 -6.38 -0.53 26.92
C HIS A 397 -4.94 -1.02 27.15
N PRO A 398 -4.03 -0.19 27.68
CA PRO A 398 -2.64 -0.61 27.91
C PRO A 398 -2.52 -1.84 28.82
N ASP A 399 -3.44 -2.00 29.77
CA ASP A 399 -3.43 -3.11 30.74
C ASP A 399 -4.22 -4.35 30.31
N PHE A 400 -4.84 -4.34 29.12
CA PHE A 400 -5.56 -5.52 28.64
C PHE A 400 -4.61 -6.62 28.20
N VAL A 401 -5.00 -7.86 28.51
CA VAL A 401 -4.45 -9.05 27.87
C VAL A 401 -5.25 -9.29 26.59
N THR A 402 -4.56 -9.42 25.45
CA THR A 402 -5.24 -9.57 24.16
C THR A 402 -5.98 -10.91 24.08
N GLU A 403 -7.31 -10.86 24.07
CA GLU A 403 -8.18 -12.04 24.12
C GLU A 403 -9.58 -11.70 23.57
N MET A 404 -10.09 -12.58 22.71
CA MET A 404 -11.46 -12.52 22.20
C MET A 404 -12.40 -13.23 23.16
N HIS A 405 -13.45 -12.55 23.60
CA HIS A 405 -14.49 -13.08 24.46
C HIS A 405 -15.74 -13.39 23.63
N ILE A 406 -16.21 -14.63 23.73
CA ILE A 406 -17.46 -15.13 23.16
C ILE A 406 -18.29 -15.82 24.24
N ASP A 407 -19.60 -15.97 24.03
CA ASP A 407 -20.45 -16.73 24.94
C ASP A 407 -20.44 -18.25 24.66
N THR A 408 -21.13 -19.01 25.52
CA THR A 408 -21.20 -20.47 25.39
C THR A 408 -22.00 -20.94 24.18
N ASP A 409 -23.01 -20.19 23.71
CA ASP A 409 -23.76 -20.56 22.50
C ASP A 409 -22.87 -20.44 21.27
N GLU A 410 -22.13 -19.33 21.18
CA GLU A 410 -21.16 -19.04 20.12
C GLU A 410 -20.04 -20.09 20.10
N ALA A 411 -19.49 -20.44 21.27
CA ALA A 411 -18.44 -21.45 21.36
C ALA A 411 -18.93 -22.84 20.93
N ASN A 412 -20.10 -23.27 21.42
CA ASN A 412 -20.70 -24.54 21.06
C ASN A 412 -21.06 -24.61 19.57
N ALA A 413 -21.42 -23.48 18.96
CA ALA A 413 -21.74 -23.41 17.53
C ALA A 413 -20.53 -23.64 16.62
N ALA A 414 -19.30 -23.50 17.10
CA ALA A 414 -18.07 -23.66 16.33
C ALA A 414 -17.04 -24.60 16.99
N HIS A 415 -17.45 -25.41 17.98
CA HIS A 415 -16.58 -26.33 18.73
C HIS A 415 -15.32 -25.63 19.29
N ILE A 416 -15.50 -24.42 19.82
CA ILE A 416 -14.39 -23.61 20.34
C ILE A 416 -14.12 -24.02 21.79
N GLU A 417 -12.85 -24.32 22.06
CA GLU A 417 -12.36 -24.61 23.41
C GLU A 417 -11.53 -23.45 23.95
N HIS A 418 -11.29 -23.44 25.25
CA HIS A 418 -10.46 -22.43 25.88
C HIS A 418 -9.03 -22.49 25.29
N GLY A 419 -8.56 -21.37 24.73
CA GLY A 419 -7.24 -21.29 24.10
C GLY A 419 -7.22 -21.59 22.60
N SER A 420 -8.39 -21.83 21.98
CA SER A 420 -8.54 -21.71 20.53
C SER A 420 -8.01 -20.36 20.03
N LYS A 421 -7.56 -20.33 18.78
CA LYS A 421 -6.90 -19.17 18.19
C LYS A 421 -7.69 -18.67 17.00
N GLY A 422 -7.94 -17.37 16.97
CA GLY A 422 -8.52 -16.68 15.84
C GLY A 422 -7.50 -15.91 15.02
N ALA A 423 -7.79 -15.78 13.73
CA ALA A 423 -7.05 -14.90 12.83
C ALA A 423 -7.97 -13.78 12.36
N LEU A 424 -7.46 -12.54 12.35
CA LEU A 424 -8.13 -11.45 11.65
C LEU A 424 -8.10 -11.77 10.15
N ILE A 425 -9.26 -11.74 9.51
CA ILE A 425 -9.34 -11.92 8.06
C ILE A 425 -9.24 -10.54 7.40
N PRO A 426 -8.30 -10.33 6.47
CA PRO A 426 -8.37 -9.19 5.57
C PRO A 426 -9.59 -9.38 4.67
N THR A 427 -10.65 -8.60 4.88
CA THR A 427 -11.82 -8.70 4.01
C THR A 427 -11.46 -8.18 2.62
N ALA A 428 -11.54 -9.04 1.60
CA ALA A 428 -11.35 -8.68 0.19
C ALA A 428 -12.49 -7.80 -0.38
N CYS A 429 -13.47 -7.46 0.46
CA CYS A 429 -14.49 -6.45 0.21
C CYS A 429 -14.34 -5.37 1.28
N GLU A 430 -14.48 -4.10 0.88
CA GLU A 430 -14.38 -2.91 1.74
C GLU A 430 -14.84 -3.18 3.18
N ALA A 431 -13.90 -3.30 4.13
CA ALA A 431 -14.23 -3.19 5.54
C ALA A 431 -14.70 -1.75 5.76
N THR A 432 -15.99 -1.56 5.97
CA THR A 432 -16.49 -0.25 6.38
C THR A 432 -16.10 -0.06 7.85
N VAL A 433 -14.93 0.54 8.08
CA VAL A 433 -14.54 1.03 9.41
C VAL A 433 -15.54 2.12 9.79
N THR A 434 -16.59 1.70 10.48
CA THR A 434 -17.62 2.63 10.95
C THR A 434 -17.11 3.23 12.25
N ARG A 435 -16.52 4.42 12.14
CA ARG A 435 -16.02 5.16 13.32
C ARG A 435 -17.22 5.77 14.03
N CYS A 436 -17.44 5.41 15.30
CA CYS A 436 -18.33 6.18 16.16
C CYS A 436 -17.74 7.58 16.32
N ILE A 437 -18.34 8.57 15.65
CA ILE A 437 -18.14 9.98 15.97
C ILE A 437 -19.01 10.23 17.21
N SER A 438 -18.41 10.21 18.40
CA SER A 438 -19.07 10.78 19.57
C SER A 438 -19.04 12.29 19.44
N GLU A 439 -20.11 12.89 18.91
CA GLU A 439 -20.36 14.32 19.10
C GLU A 439 -20.67 14.56 20.59
N PRO A 440 -20.06 15.56 21.24
CA PRO A 440 -20.48 15.99 22.57
C PRO A 440 -21.87 16.68 22.49
N PRO A 441 -22.70 16.57 23.53
CA PRO A 441 -24.05 17.13 23.53
C PRO A 441 -24.04 18.66 23.37
N GLN A 442 -24.97 19.15 22.55
CA GLN A 442 -25.19 20.56 22.21
C GLN A 442 -25.46 21.44 23.43
N ASP A 443 -24.81 22.61 23.46
CA ASP A 443 -25.18 23.72 24.33
C ASP A 443 -26.32 24.50 23.69
N CYS A 444 -27.55 24.26 24.15
CA CYS A 444 -28.74 25.01 23.74
C CYS A 444 -28.73 26.39 24.41
N GLY A 445 -27.97 27.32 23.84
CA GLY A 445 -28.02 28.74 24.17
C GLY A 445 -29.22 29.43 23.52
N HIS A 446 -30.20 29.80 24.33
CA HIS A 446 -31.25 30.76 23.99
C HIS A 446 -30.67 32.05 23.40
N GLN A 447 -31.08 32.43 22.18
CA GLN A 447 -31.28 33.84 21.82
C GLN A 447 -32.51 34.02 20.94
N HIS A 448 -33.53 34.65 21.52
CA HIS A 448 -34.49 35.46 20.79
C HIS A 448 -33.74 36.55 20.01
N ASN A 449 -34.02 36.70 18.72
CA ASN A 449 -34.32 38.02 18.20
C ASN A 449 -35.08 38.00 16.86
N THR A 450 -36.11 38.82 16.86
CA THR A 450 -36.94 39.35 15.77
C THR A 450 -36.15 40.14 14.72
N GLN A 451 -36.58 40.07 13.44
CA GLN A 451 -36.75 41.15 12.45
C GLN A 451 -36.76 40.54 11.04
N GLU A 452 -37.90 40.52 10.35
CA GLU A 452 -38.44 41.56 9.44
C GLU A 452 -37.90 41.52 8.01
N ALA A 453 -38.88 41.64 7.10
CA ALA A 453 -38.85 41.69 5.64
C ALA A 453 -37.84 42.64 5.00
N HIS A 454 -37.40 42.32 3.77
CA HIS A 454 -37.40 43.17 2.56
C HIS A 454 -36.88 42.31 1.37
N HIS A 455 -37.70 41.97 0.38
CA HIS A 455 -37.80 42.61 -0.96
C HIS A 455 -36.47 42.82 -1.71
N GLY A 456 -36.36 42.14 -2.85
CA GLY A 456 -35.31 42.25 -3.86
C GLY A 456 -35.45 41.13 -4.88
#